data_AF-A0A847KNJ9-F1
#
_entry.id   AF-A0A847KNJ9-F1
#
_cell.length_a   1.000
_cell.length_b   1.000
_cell.length_c   1.000
_cell.angle_alpha   90.00
_cell.angle_beta   90.00
_cell.angle_gamma   90.00
#
_symmetry.space_group_name_H-M   'P 1'
#
loop_
_entity.id
_entity.type
_entity.pdbx_description
1 polymer ?
#
loop_
_entity_poly.entity_id
_entity_poly.type
_entity_poly.pdbx_seq_one_letter_code
_entity_poly.pdbx_strand_id
1 'polypeptide(L)'
;MIGTLAFAGLTIPSVAAADGDGHALDVVERVAPNQGLILAPDADLVVEGENATVELPTTHDDPVVLTRTNDGARVEVDLPREAELENAASVDGRSVVYGARGRGGADVVAQALADGSVQIQTVIGSADSPHTFTYDVGLPEDAVLRLDDNGGVVALGSDGAFLVGFAPPWAAGADGASVPTWYRVEGSSVVQVVEPGANVTYPVVADPWLGIALIDNVTRSYYSGQGYRYFVYPSWWGRVGAGALARWAAWSEAKSYYYAMDRPNLTDQFYCHFDGRLATFAKGSWNLESWRPDVSYAATLAAGCNP
;
A
#
# COMPACT_ATOMS: atom_id res chain seq x y z
N MET A 1 12.46 -46.74 -33.31
CA MET A 1 12.01 -45.40 -33.70
C MET A 1 11.56 -44.69 -32.43
N ILE A 2 12.40 -43.80 -31.89
CA ILE A 2 12.05 -42.94 -30.76
C ILE A 2 12.23 -41.53 -31.32
N GLY A 3 11.12 -40.83 -31.52
CA GLY A 3 11.10 -39.48 -32.07
C GLY A 3 11.27 -38.46 -30.95
N THR A 4 12.33 -37.67 -31.04
CA THR A 4 12.60 -36.53 -30.16
C THR A 4 11.69 -35.36 -30.57
N LEU A 5 10.79 -34.92 -29.69
CA LEU A 5 10.06 -33.66 -29.86
C LEU A 5 11.01 -32.49 -29.56
N ALA A 6 11.18 -31.60 -30.54
CA ALA A 6 11.85 -30.32 -30.37
C ALA A 6 10.83 -29.29 -29.85
N PHE A 7 11.09 -28.72 -28.67
CA PHE A 7 10.39 -27.53 -28.20
C PHE A 7 11.01 -26.30 -28.90
N ALA A 8 10.21 -25.61 -29.71
CA ALA A 8 10.53 -24.28 -30.19
C ALA A 8 10.32 -23.30 -29.03
N GLY A 9 11.41 -22.76 -28.48
CA GLY A 9 11.34 -21.66 -27.53
C GLY A 9 10.86 -20.40 -28.24
N LEU A 10 9.71 -19.86 -27.83
CA LEU A 10 9.37 -18.48 -28.12
C LEU A 10 10.37 -17.60 -27.37
N THR A 11 11.14 -16.81 -28.13
CA THR A 11 11.96 -15.74 -27.56
C THR A 11 11.07 -14.52 -27.43
N ILE A 12 10.86 -14.06 -26.19
CA ILE A 12 10.31 -12.72 -25.94
C ILE A 12 11.41 -11.73 -26.34
N PRO A 13 11.13 -10.72 -27.18
CA PRO A 13 12.13 -9.72 -27.53
C PRO A 13 12.53 -8.94 -26.27
N SER A 14 13.80 -8.99 -25.90
CA SER A 14 14.36 -8.06 -24.92
C SER A 14 14.32 -6.66 -25.53
N VAL A 15 13.44 -5.80 -25.04
CA VAL A 15 13.55 -4.36 -25.28
C VAL A 15 14.85 -3.91 -24.62
N ALA A 16 15.73 -3.29 -25.39
CA ALA A 16 16.97 -2.73 -24.86
C ALA A 16 16.61 -1.61 -23.88
N ALA A 17 17.00 -1.77 -22.61
CA ALA A 17 16.93 -0.71 -21.62
C ALA A 17 17.64 0.53 -22.17
N ALA A 18 16.95 1.67 -22.16
CA ALA A 18 17.65 2.93 -22.35
C ALA A 18 18.62 3.06 -21.16
N ASP A 19 19.82 3.62 -21.38
CA ASP A 19 20.87 3.76 -20.36
C ASP A 19 20.44 4.53 -19.07
N GLY A 20 19.19 5.01 -18.98
CA GLY A 20 18.57 5.65 -17.80
C GLY A 20 17.71 4.72 -16.92
N ASP A 21 17.14 3.63 -17.44
CA ASP A 21 16.07 2.90 -16.72
C ASP A 21 16.61 2.12 -15.50
N GLY A 22 17.79 1.51 -15.61
CA GLY A 22 18.43 0.80 -14.49
C GLY A 22 18.89 1.74 -13.36
N HIS A 23 19.16 3.01 -13.66
CA HIS A 23 19.66 3.96 -12.66
C HIS A 23 18.57 4.36 -11.65
N ALA A 24 17.31 4.48 -12.07
CA ALA A 24 16.21 4.82 -11.18
C ALA A 24 15.97 3.72 -10.14
N LEU A 25 15.96 2.45 -10.57
CA LEU A 25 15.80 1.31 -9.67
C LEU A 25 16.97 1.18 -8.69
N ASP A 26 18.21 1.33 -9.14
CA ASP A 26 19.41 1.31 -8.28
C ASP A 26 19.34 2.38 -7.17
N VAL A 27 18.82 3.56 -7.50
CA VAL A 27 18.63 4.65 -6.52
C VAL A 27 17.56 4.28 -5.51
N VAL A 28 16.42 3.74 -5.95
CA VAL A 28 15.33 3.27 -5.09
C VAL A 28 15.83 2.19 -4.14
N GLU A 29 16.48 1.13 -4.62
CA GLU A 29 16.95 0.02 -3.79
C GLU A 29 17.98 0.45 -2.73
N ARG A 30 18.70 1.55 -2.98
CA ARG A 30 19.70 2.08 -2.06
C ARG A 30 19.13 2.97 -0.96
N VAL A 31 18.05 3.69 -1.25
CA VAL A 31 17.52 4.76 -0.37
C VAL A 31 16.20 4.36 0.29
N ALA A 32 15.35 3.61 -0.42
CA ALA A 32 14.03 3.25 0.09
C ALA A 32 14.14 2.31 1.31
N PRO A 33 13.36 2.55 2.37
CA PRO A 33 13.30 1.63 3.49
C PRO A 33 12.66 0.31 3.04
N ASN A 34 13.03 -0.79 3.70
CA ASN A 34 12.35 -2.07 3.48
C ASN A 34 10.91 -1.98 3.99
N GLN A 35 9.96 -1.96 3.06
CA GLN A 35 8.51 -1.87 3.33
C GLN A 35 7.77 -3.18 3.06
N GLY A 36 8.49 -4.28 2.77
CA GLY A 36 7.94 -5.61 2.58
C GLY A 36 8.64 -6.42 1.49
N LEU A 37 8.14 -7.62 1.24
CA LEU A 37 8.65 -8.49 0.18
C LEU A 37 8.06 -8.05 -1.17
N ILE A 38 8.89 -7.51 -2.05
CA ILE A 38 8.53 -7.20 -3.43
C ILE A 38 8.45 -8.50 -4.25
N LEU A 39 7.39 -8.66 -5.05
CA LEU A 39 7.16 -9.79 -5.94
C LEU A 39 7.44 -9.41 -7.40
N ALA A 40 7.86 -10.40 -8.21
CA ALA A 40 8.01 -10.20 -9.64
C ALA A 40 6.62 -10.25 -10.33
N PRO A 41 6.32 -9.33 -11.25
CA PRO A 41 5.18 -9.48 -12.13
C PRO A 41 5.34 -10.66 -13.08
N ASP A 42 4.21 -11.18 -13.55
CA ASP A 42 4.17 -12.13 -14.67
C ASP A 42 4.35 -11.42 -16.02
N ALA A 43 4.12 -12.15 -17.12
CA ALA A 43 4.30 -11.62 -18.48
C ALA A 43 3.29 -10.51 -18.85
N ASP A 44 2.15 -10.42 -18.15
CA ASP A 44 1.09 -9.44 -18.37
C ASP A 44 1.16 -8.30 -17.35
N LEU A 45 2.27 -8.20 -16.61
CA LEU A 45 2.50 -7.23 -15.53
C LEU A 45 1.53 -7.35 -14.35
N VAL A 46 1.08 -8.58 -14.08
CA VAL A 46 0.19 -8.89 -12.97
C VAL A 46 0.97 -9.55 -11.83
N VAL A 47 0.67 -9.12 -10.60
CA VAL A 47 1.20 -9.68 -9.36
C VAL A 47 0.06 -10.18 -8.49
N GLU A 48 0.08 -11.46 -8.17
CA GLU A 48 -0.86 -12.08 -7.23
C GLU A 48 -0.30 -11.97 -5.80
N GLY A 49 -0.80 -11.01 -5.03
CA GLY A 49 -0.51 -10.85 -3.61
C GLY A 49 -1.50 -11.61 -2.72
N GLU A 50 -1.20 -11.67 -1.42
CA GLU A 50 -2.03 -12.38 -0.43
C GLU A 50 -3.43 -11.75 -0.31
N ASN A 51 -3.52 -10.41 -0.30
CA ASN A 51 -4.78 -9.69 -0.09
C ASN A 51 -5.33 -9.01 -1.35
N ALA A 52 -4.55 -8.91 -2.42
CA ALA A 52 -4.97 -8.30 -3.68
C ALA A 52 -4.13 -8.77 -4.86
N THR A 53 -4.75 -8.77 -6.03
CA THR A 53 -4.07 -8.80 -7.33
C THR A 53 -3.71 -7.36 -7.72
N VAL A 54 -2.48 -7.13 -8.17
CA VAL A 54 -1.98 -5.82 -8.62
C VAL A 54 -1.60 -5.90 -10.08
N GLU A 55 -2.15 -5.02 -10.91
CA GLU A 55 -1.80 -4.88 -12.32
C GLU A 55 -1.00 -3.59 -12.51
N LEU A 56 0.22 -3.70 -13.03
CA LEU A 56 1.11 -2.55 -13.31
C LEU A 56 1.01 -2.18 -14.80
N PRO A 57 0.78 -0.91 -15.14
CA PRO A 57 0.49 -0.53 -16.52
C PRO A 57 1.75 -0.55 -17.39
N THR A 58 1.61 -0.90 -18.67
CA THR A 58 2.74 -0.80 -19.64
C THR A 58 2.90 0.61 -20.21
N THR A 59 1.83 1.41 -20.16
CA THR A 59 1.80 2.81 -20.62
C THR A 59 1.58 3.74 -19.43
N HIS A 60 2.09 4.97 -19.47
CA HIS A 60 1.98 5.87 -18.33
C HIS A 60 0.61 6.54 -18.18
N ASP A 61 -0.23 6.46 -19.21
CA ASP A 61 -1.61 6.99 -19.19
C ASP A 61 -2.61 5.98 -18.60
N ASP A 62 -2.23 4.70 -18.49
CA ASP A 62 -3.03 3.67 -17.84
C ASP A 62 -2.74 3.64 -16.32
N PRO A 63 -3.75 3.33 -15.49
CA PRO A 63 -3.57 3.30 -14.04
C PRO A 63 -2.91 2.01 -13.54
N VAL A 64 -2.30 2.10 -12.36
CA VAL A 64 -2.06 0.93 -11.50
C VAL A 64 -3.41 0.46 -10.95
N VAL A 65 -3.68 -0.83 -11.04
CA VAL A 65 -4.97 -1.41 -10.60
C VAL A 65 -4.73 -2.36 -9.44
N LEU A 66 -5.48 -2.17 -8.34
CA LEU A 66 -5.51 -3.09 -7.22
C LEU A 66 -6.91 -3.70 -7.11
N THR A 67 -6.99 -5.02 -7.09
CA THR A 67 -8.24 -5.77 -6.90
C THR A 67 -8.14 -6.63 -5.65
N ARG A 68 -8.94 -6.30 -4.62
CA ARG A 68 -8.93 -7.00 -3.34
C ARG A 68 -9.49 -8.42 -3.46
N THR A 69 -8.79 -9.40 -2.88
CA THR A 69 -9.11 -10.83 -3.04
C THR A 69 -10.40 -11.26 -2.35
N ASN A 70 -10.77 -10.63 -1.21
CA ASN A 70 -11.88 -11.09 -0.38
C ASN A 70 -13.28 -10.68 -0.89
N ASP A 71 -13.40 -9.51 -1.53
CA ASP A 71 -14.67 -8.92 -1.96
C ASP A 71 -14.66 -8.42 -3.42
N GLY A 72 -13.49 -8.42 -4.08
CA GLY A 72 -13.34 -7.95 -5.45
C GLY A 72 -13.36 -6.42 -5.58
N ALA A 73 -13.26 -5.66 -4.48
CA ALA A 73 -13.17 -4.22 -4.53
C ALA A 73 -11.95 -3.79 -5.34
N ARG A 74 -12.17 -2.90 -6.31
CA ARG A 74 -11.17 -2.46 -7.28
C ARG A 74 -10.88 -0.98 -7.10
N VAL A 75 -9.61 -0.61 -7.09
CA VAL A 75 -9.12 0.76 -7.04
C VAL A 75 -8.11 0.97 -8.15
N GLU A 76 -8.23 2.09 -8.85
CA GLU A 76 -7.30 2.53 -9.89
C GLU A 76 -6.52 3.74 -9.37
N VAL A 77 -5.23 3.81 -9.65
CA VAL A 77 -4.37 4.95 -9.29
C VAL A 77 -3.51 5.32 -10.48
N ASP A 78 -3.69 6.54 -10.98
CA ASP A 78 -2.90 7.07 -12.09
C ASP A 78 -1.45 7.32 -11.66
N LEU A 79 -0.51 7.13 -12.59
CA LEU A 79 0.86 7.60 -12.43
C LEU A 79 0.92 9.13 -12.54
N PRO A 80 1.86 9.80 -11.85
CA PRO A 80 1.86 11.25 -11.75
C PRO A 80 2.27 11.90 -13.07
N ARG A 81 1.34 12.63 -13.69
CA ARG A 81 1.57 13.27 -15.00
C ARG A 81 2.68 14.32 -14.96
N GLU A 82 2.90 14.94 -13.81
CA GLU A 82 3.97 15.92 -13.61
C GLU A 82 5.35 15.29 -13.81
N ALA A 83 5.50 13.97 -13.67
CA ALA A 83 6.78 13.27 -13.90
C ALA A 83 7.21 13.25 -15.38
N GLU A 84 6.32 13.63 -16.31
CA GLU A 84 6.57 13.69 -17.76
C GLU A 84 7.07 12.36 -18.34
N LEU A 85 6.45 11.23 -17.97
CA LEU A 85 6.92 9.88 -18.32
C LEU A 85 6.90 9.60 -19.83
N GLU A 86 7.83 8.77 -20.30
CA GLU A 86 7.80 8.19 -21.66
C GLU A 86 6.88 6.97 -21.73
N ASN A 87 6.38 6.67 -22.94
CA ASN A 87 5.65 5.43 -23.21
C ASN A 87 6.65 4.31 -23.51
N ALA A 88 7.08 3.60 -22.46
CA ALA A 88 7.73 2.28 -22.51
C ALA A 88 8.12 1.93 -21.08
N ALA A 89 7.25 1.23 -20.36
CA ALA A 89 7.64 0.63 -19.10
C ALA A 89 8.68 -0.47 -19.33
N SER A 90 9.82 -0.42 -18.65
CA SER A 90 10.76 -1.54 -18.62
C SER A 90 10.52 -2.38 -17.38
N VAL A 91 10.65 -3.70 -17.50
CA VAL A 91 10.61 -4.60 -16.36
C VAL A 91 12.04 -4.95 -15.99
N ASP A 92 12.46 -4.58 -14.78
CA ASP A 92 13.76 -4.97 -14.24
C ASP A 92 13.56 -5.74 -12.93
N GLY A 93 13.82 -7.05 -13.01
CA GLY A 93 13.67 -7.97 -11.90
C GLY A 93 12.23 -8.05 -11.38
N ARG A 94 11.93 -7.25 -10.35
CA ARG A 94 10.65 -7.24 -9.62
C ARG A 94 9.93 -5.89 -9.68
N SER A 95 10.39 -5.00 -10.55
CA SER A 95 9.94 -3.62 -10.63
C SER A 95 9.58 -3.28 -12.05
N VAL A 96 8.65 -2.34 -12.19
CA VAL A 96 8.32 -1.71 -13.46
C VAL A 96 8.83 -0.27 -13.41
N VAL A 97 9.66 0.12 -14.37
CA VAL A 97 10.33 1.42 -14.41
C VAL A 97 9.79 2.23 -15.58
N TYR A 98 9.37 3.46 -15.29
CA TYR A 98 8.91 4.46 -16.25
C TYR A 98 9.91 5.60 -16.26
N GLY A 99 10.66 5.75 -17.36
CA GLY A 99 11.63 6.82 -17.52
C GLY A 99 10.96 8.17 -17.81
N ALA A 100 11.54 9.25 -17.30
CA ALA A 100 11.13 10.61 -17.62
C ALA A 100 11.50 11.01 -19.06
N ARG A 101 10.64 11.82 -19.69
CA ARG A 101 10.90 12.42 -20.99
C ARG A 101 11.90 13.56 -20.85
N GLY A 102 13.15 13.28 -21.24
CA GLY A 102 14.22 14.25 -21.16
C GLY A 102 14.72 14.48 -19.72
N ARG A 103 15.59 15.49 -19.54
CA ARG A 103 16.37 15.66 -18.31
C ARG A 103 15.66 16.42 -17.18
N GLY A 104 14.45 16.91 -17.43
CA GLY A 104 13.69 17.75 -16.50
C GLY A 104 12.55 17.04 -15.79
N GLY A 105 12.19 15.82 -16.16
CA GLY A 105 11.14 15.06 -15.48
C GLY A 105 11.66 14.32 -14.24
N ALA A 106 10.88 13.33 -13.80
CA ALA A 106 11.25 12.41 -12.72
C ALA A 106 10.90 10.98 -13.12
N ASP A 107 11.77 10.01 -12.86
CA ASP A 107 11.49 8.62 -13.17
C ASP A 107 10.49 8.06 -12.15
N VAL A 108 9.73 7.03 -12.52
CA VAL A 108 8.83 6.33 -11.59
C VAL A 108 9.17 4.84 -11.57
N VAL A 109 9.25 4.28 -10.37
CA VAL A 109 9.46 2.85 -10.13
C VAL A 109 8.26 2.30 -9.37
N ALA A 110 7.50 1.42 -10.03
CA ALA A 110 6.35 0.75 -9.45
C ALA A 110 6.71 -0.68 -9.01
N GLN A 111 6.35 -1.03 -7.77
CA GLN A 111 6.67 -2.32 -7.15
C GLN A 111 5.47 -2.84 -6.39
N ALA A 112 5.01 -4.05 -6.73
CA ALA A 112 3.95 -4.73 -5.99
C ALA A 112 4.55 -5.67 -4.92
N LEU A 113 3.92 -5.68 -3.74
CA LEU A 113 4.39 -6.43 -2.58
C LEU A 113 3.54 -7.68 -2.34
N ALA A 114 4.10 -8.61 -1.58
CA ALA A 114 3.49 -9.90 -1.28
C ALA A 114 2.13 -9.79 -0.58
N ASP A 115 1.86 -8.72 0.16
CA ASP A 115 0.56 -8.49 0.81
C ASP A 115 -0.49 -7.85 -0.10
N GLY A 116 -0.17 -7.62 -1.39
CA GLY A 116 -1.05 -6.97 -2.36
C GLY A 116 -1.02 -5.43 -2.32
N SER A 117 -0.08 -4.84 -1.58
CA SER A 117 0.20 -3.40 -1.65
C SER A 117 1.11 -3.04 -2.83
N VAL A 118 1.21 -1.75 -3.12
CA VAL A 118 2.06 -1.22 -4.19
C VAL A 118 2.84 0.02 -3.71
N GLN A 119 4.06 0.17 -4.20
CA GLN A 119 4.85 1.39 -4.09
C GLN A 119 4.97 2.01 -5.47
N ILE A 120 4.72 3.33 -5.59
CA ILE A 120 4.87 4.08 -6.85
C ILE A 120 5.90 5.18 -6.61
N GLN A 121 7.17 4.81 -6.58
CA GLN A 121 8.25 5.67 -6.10
C GLN A 121 8.75 6.60 -7.20
N THR A 122 8.80 7.90 -6.93
CA THR A 122 9.28 8.91 -7.87
C THR A 122 10.73 9.28 -7.57
N VAL A 123 11.59 9.24 -8.59
CA VAL A 123 13.02 9.56 -8.53
C VAL A 123 13.24 10.94 -9.15
N ILE A 124 13.37 11.94 -8.28
CA ILE A 124 13.55 13.33 -8.64
C ILE A 124 15.05 13.53 -8.92
N GLY A 125 15.41 13.76 -10.18
CA GLY A 125 16.82 13.78 -10.61
C GLY A 125 17.59 15.06 -10.25
N SER A 126 16.90 16.20 -10.10
CA SER A 126 17.54 17.49 -9.87
C SER A 126 16.59 18.54 -9.27
N ALA A 127 17.11 19.72 -8.95
CA ALA A 127 16.32 20.86 -8.49
C ALA A 127 15.38 21.45 -9.55
N ASP A 128 15.63 21.17 -10.83
CA ASP A 128 14.78 21.60 -11.93
C ASP A 128 13.64 20.62 -12.21
N SER A 129 13.69 19.43 -11.60
CA SER A 129 12.64 18.42 -11.71
C SER A 129 11.37 18.81 -10.93
N PRO A 130 10.19 18.28 -11.29
CA PRO A 130 8.98 18.43 -10.50
C PRO A 130 9.18 17.98 -9.05
N HIS A 131 8.52 18.69 -8.14
CA HIS A 131 8.51 18.38 -6.70
C HIS A 131 7.09 18.24 -6.15
N THR A 132 6.11 18.11 -7.05
CA THR A 132 4.71 17.91 -6.71
C THR A 132 4.16 16.90 -7.69
N PHE A 133 3.58 15.82 -7.16
CA PHE A 133 3.13 14.66 -7.92
C PHE A 133 1.70 14.34 -7.53
N THR A 134 0.81 14.28 -8.51
CA THR A 134 -0.61 14.04 -8.32
C THR A 134 -0.94 12.59 -8.68
N TYR A 135 -1.59 11.88 -7.76
CA TYR A 135 -2.09 10.52 -7.95
C TYR A 135 -3.62 10.58 -7.96
N ASP A 136 -4.21 10.54 -9.15
CA ASP A 136 -5.66 10.48 -9.31
C ASP A 136 -6.16 9.10 -8.90
N VAL A 137 -7.14 9.04 -8.00
CA VAL A 137 -7.67 7.77 -7.48
C VAL A 137 -9.05 7.53 -8.07
N GLY A 138 -9.17 6.46 -8.86
CA GLY A 138 -10.43 5.95 -9.38
C GLY A 138 -11.25 5.35 -8.24
N LEU A 139 -12.19 6.12 -7.71
CA LEU A 139 -13.06 5.73 -6.61
C LEU A 139 -14.53 5.57 -7.05
N PRO A 140 -15.31 4.71 -6.39
CA PRO A 140 -16.77 4.65 -6.55
C PRO A 140 -17.43 6.01 -6.27
N GLU A 141 -18.64 6.19 -6.79
CA GLU A 141 -19.45 7.39 -6.53
C GLU A 141 -19.61 7.63 -5.01
N ASP A 142 -19.53 8.90 -4.60
CA ASP A 142 -19.61 9.38 -3.21
C ASP A 142 -18.49 8.92 -2.25
N ALA A 143 -17.48 8.19 -2.74
CA ALA A 143 -16.29 7.92 -1.96
C ALA A 143 -15.47 9.18 -1.72
N VAL A 144 -14.79 9.23 -0.57
CA VAL A 144 -14.05 10.41 -0.14
C VAL A 144 -12.64 10.06 0.34
N LEU A 145 -11.66 10.86 -0.09
CA LEU A 145 -10.33 10.87 0.47
C LEU A 145 -10.29 11.75 1.73
N ARG A 146 -9.52 11.29 2.73
CA ARG A 146 -9.33 11.96 4.01
C ARG A 146 -7.87 11.87 4.43
N LEU A 147 -7.27 13.00 4.74
CA LEU A 147 -5.96 13.07 5.40
C LEU A 147 -6.12 12.65 6.86
N ASP A 148 -5.26 11.74 7.32
CA ASP A 148 -5.18 11.28 8.71
C ASP A 148 -4.17 12.13 9.49
N ASP A 149 -4.24 12.12 10.81
CA ASP A 149 -3.40 12.94 11.70
C ASP A 149 -1.91 12.52 11.62
N ASN A 150 -1.63 11.31 11.16
CA ASN A 150 -0.27 10.82 10.93
C ASN A 150 0.30 11.25 9.56
N GLY A 151 -0.46 11.99 8.74
CA GLY A 151 -0.06 12.44 7.42
C GLY A 151 -0.34 11.48 6.27
N GLY A 152 -0.86 10.28 6.55
CA GLY A 152 -1.36 9.36 5.52
C GLY A 152 -2.73 9.76 4.99
N VAL A 153 -3.23 9.07 3.97
CA VAL A 153 -4.57 9.29 3.40
C VAL A 153 -5.38 8.00 3.41
N VAL A 154 -6.69 8.10 3.63
CA VAL A 154 -7.63 6.99 3.47
C VAL A 154 -8.77 7.35 2.54
N ALA A 155 -9.13 6.44 1.65
CA ALA A 155 -10.35 6.49 0.86
C ALA A 155 -11.44 5.67 1.56
N LEU A 156 -12.60 6.30 1.78
CA LEU A 156 -13.76 5.68 2.40
C LEU A 156 -14.96 5.77 1.45
N GLY A 157 -15.70 4.68 1.30
CA GLY A 157 -17.03 4.68 0.68
C GLY A 157 -18.05 5.46 1.50
N SER A 158 -19.20 5.76 0.91
CA SER A 158 -20.29 6.50 1.57
C SER A 158 -20.88 5.78 2.79
N ASP A 159 -20.73 4.46 2.86
CA ASP A 159 -21.07 3.60 3.98
C ASP A 159 -19.95 3.45 5.03
N GLY A 160 -18.80 4.11 4.82
CA GLY A 160 -17.61 4.01 5.64
C GLY A 160 -16.71 2.81 5.32
N ALA A 161 -16.97 2.08 4.22
CA ALA A 161 -16.11 0.99 3.79
C ALA A 161 -14.71 1.49 3.40
N PHE A 162 -13.68 0.75 3.79
CA PHE A 162 -12.30 1.02 3.35
C PHE A 162 -12.13 0.67 1.88
N LEU A 163 -11.58 1.61 1.11
CA LEU A 163 -11.29 1.40 -0.30
C LEU A 163 -9.79 1.29 -0.56
N VAL A 164 -8.99 2.25 -0.10
CA VAL A 164 -7.53 2.24 -0.21
C VAL A 164 -6.93 3.17 0.84
N GLY A 165 -5.68 2.92 1.25
CA GLY A 165 -4.92 3.81 2.12
C GLY A 165 -3.54 4.10 1.56
N PHE A 166 -3.07 5.33 1.79
CA PHE A 166 -1.72 5.78 1.46
C PHE A 166 -0.91 5.92 2.75
N ALA A 167 0.17 5.12 2.83
CA ALA A 167 1.47 5.51 3.39
C ALA A 167 1.66 6.94 3.89
N PRO A 168 1.83 7.33 5.19
CA PRO A 168 2.42 8.63 5.46
C PRO A 168 3.66 8.85 4.59
N PRO A 169 3.75 9.98 3.87
CA PRO A 169 4.75 10.12 2.84
C PRO A 169 6.12 10.21 3.46
N TRP A 170 7.10 9.63 2.77
CA TRP A 170 8.51 9.88 3.06
C TRP A 170 9.21 10.28 1.76
N ALA A 171 10.26 11.05 1.92
CA ALA A 171 11.21 11.35 0.87
C ALA A 171 12.62 11.35 1.44
N ALA A 172 13.59 10.90 0.65
CA ALA A 172 14.98 10.84 1.06
C ALA A 172 15.94 11.12 -0.10
N GLY A 173 16.99 11.88 0.18
CA GLY A 173 18.07 12.15 -0.77
C GLY A 173 18.96 10.94 -1.01
N ALA A 174 19.86 11.04 -1.98
CA ALA A 174 20.80 9.99 -2.35
C ALA A 174 21.81 9.65 -1.24
N ASP A 175 21.94 10.46 -0.21
CA ASP A 175 22.73 10.20 1.00
C ASP A 175 21.91 9.56 2.13
N GLY A 176 20.61 9.29 1.88
CA GLY A 176 19.66 8.78 2.86
C GLY A 176 19.10 9.84 3.80
N ALA A 177 19.44 11.13 3.61
CA ALA A 177 18.90 12.19 4.44
C ALA A 177 17.41 12.42 4.14
N SER A 178 16.59 12.50 5.18
CA SER A 178 15.16 12.78 5.04
C SER A 178 14.93 14.16 4.41
N VAL A 179 14.02 14.19 3.43
CA VAL A 179 13.56 15.41 2.75
C VAL A 179 12.11 15.69 3.21
N PRO A 180 11.78 16.93 3.61
CA PRO A 180 10.41 17.28 3.95
C PRO A 180 9.42 16.93 2.84
N THR A 181 8.33 16.25 3.21
CA THR A 181 7.24 15.91 2.29
C THR A 181 5.92 15.76 3.04
N TRP A 182 4.82 16.00 2.35
CA TRP A 182 3.46 15.83 2.87
C TRP A 182 2.46 15.60 1.75
N TYR A 183 1.29 15.06 2.08
CA TYR A 183 0.17 15.01 1.16
C TYR A 183 -0.80 16.18 1.33
N ARG A 184 -1.52 16.46 0.25
CA ARG A 184 -2.77 17.19 0.22
C ARG A 184 -3.82 16.34 -0.49
N VAL A 185 -5.08 16.55 -0.15
CA VAL A 185 -6.20 15.90 -0.82
C VAL A 185 -6.95 16.94 -1.64
N GLU A 186 -7.11 16.69 -2.93
CA GLU A 186 -7.81 17.56 -3.87
C GLU A 186 -8.86 16.74 -4.64
N GLY A 187 -10.11 16.80 -4.19
CA GLY A 187 -11.17 15.97 -4.79
C GLY A 187 -10.91 14.47 -4.58
N SER A 188 -10.72 13.74 -5.69
CA SER A 188 -10.37 12.32 -5.72
C SER A 188 -8.87 12.07 -5.93
N SER A 189 -8.03 13.09 -5.73
CA SER A 189 -6.59 13.00 -5.95
C SER A 189 -5.80 13.16 -4.65
N VAL A 190 -4.71 12.41 -4.55
CA VAL A 190 -3.68 12.58 -3.52
C VAL A 190 -2.49 13.28 -4.15
N VAL A 191 -2.14 14.45 -3.62
CA VAL A 191 -1.01 15.25 -4.12
C VAL A 191 0.14 15.14 -3.12
N GLN A 192 1.24 14.52 -3.50
CA GLN A 192 2.47 14.54 -2.71
C GLN A 192 3.30 15.77 -3.06
N VAL A 193 3.68 16.54 -2.06
CA VAL A 193 4.61 17.65 -2.19
C VAL A 193 5.91 17.27 -1.52
N VAL A 194 7.02 17.46 -2.23
CA VAL A 194 8.39 17.29 -1.73
C VAL A 194 9.00 18.68 -1.67
N GLU A 195 9.67 19.03 -0.57
CA GLU A 195 10.28 20.35 -0.41
C GLU A 195 11.77 20.19 -0.09
N PRO A 196 12.62 20.00 -1.12
CA PRO A 196 14.05 19.85 -0.93
C PRO A 196 14.70 21.13 -0.41
N GLY A 197 15.46 21.02 0.67
CA GLY A 197 16.28 22.12 1.17
C GLY A 197 17.50 22.37 0.29
N ALA A 198 18.16 23.53 0.48
CA ALA A 198 19.32 23.93 -0.32
C ALA A 198 20.52 22.95 -0.28
N ASN A 199 20.60 22.10 0.74
CA ASN A 199 21.68 21.12 0.93
C ASN A 199 21.25 19.69 0.55
N VAL A 200 20.13 19.52 -0.14
CA VAL A 200 19.67 18.19 -0.56
C VAL A 200 20.67 17.53 -1.51
N THR A 201 20.88 16.23 -1.33
CA THR A 201 21.67 15.42 -2.26
C THR A 201 20.74 14.70 -3.21
N TYR A 202 20.74 15.10 -4.49
CA TYR A 202 19.98 14.41 -5.53
C TYR A 202 20.66 13.11 -6.00
N PRO A 203 19.91 12.16 -6.58
CA PRO A 203 18.46 12.16 -6.71
C PRO A 203 17.72 12.02 -5.36
N VAL A 204 16.50 12.54 -5.29
CA VAL A 204 15.58 12.34 -4.17
C VAL A 204 14.56 11.30 -4.56
N VAL A 205 14.35 10.30 -3.70
CA VAL A 205 13.26 9.32 -3.85
C VAL A 205 12.10 9.77 -2.98
N ALA A 206 10.89 9.79 -3.53
CA ALA A 206 9.65 10.05 -2.82
C ALA A 206 8.66 8.91 -3.05
N ASP A 207 7.97 8.48 -2.00
CA ASP A 207 7.05 7.35 -1.99
C ASP A 207 5.62 7.83 -1.74
N PRO A 208 4.69 7.33 -2.55
CA PRO A 208 3.49 6.75 -1.98
C PRO A 208 3.54 5.23 -2.00
N TRP A 209 3.41 4.67 -0.81
CA TRP A 209 3.01 3.29 -0.58
C TRP A 209 1.48 3.26 -0.44
N LEU A 210 0.82 2.35 -1.16
CA LEU A 210 -0.63 2.21 -1.18
C LEU A 210 -1.03 0.78 -0.83
N GLY A 211 -2.06 0.64 0.01
CA GLY A 211 -2.57 -0.66 0.44
C GLY A 211 -4.08 -0.70 0.47
N ILE A 212 -4.62 -1.86 0.08
CA ILE A 212 -6.07 -2.09 -0.03
C ILE A 212 -6.61 -3.01 1.08
N ALA A 213 -5.75 -3.55 1.96
CA ALA A 213 -6.12 -4.39 3.09
C ALA A 213 -5.49 -3.92 4.42
N LEU A 214 -6.30 -3.89 5.48
CA LEU A 214 -5.88 -3.59 6.86
C LEU A 214 -5.74 -4.87 7.70
N ILE A 215 -6.37 -5.97 7.28
CA ILE A 215 -6.46 -7.25 7.98
C ILE A 215 -6.13 -8.39 7.02
N ASP A 216 -5.01 -9.08 7.23
CA ASP A 216 -4.62 -10.22 6.40
C ASP A 216 -5.60 -11.39 6.58
N ASN A 217 -5.98 -11.67 7.84
CA ASN A 217 -6.84 -12.79 8.14
C ASN A 217 -7.50 -12.68 9.52
N VAL A 218 -8.59 -13.41 9.70
CA VAL A 218 -9.12 -13.75 11.02
C VAL A 218 -9.29 -15.26 11.11
N THR A 219 -8.72 -15.88 12.14
CA THR A 219 -8.99 -17.28 12.49
C THR A 219 -9.78 -17.35 13.80
N ARG A 220 -10.39 -18.49 14.12
CA ARG A 220 -11.11 -18.66 15.38
C ARG A 220 -10.93 -20.05 15.99
N SER A 221 -10.99 -20.11 17.31
CA SER A 221 -11.03 -21.35 18.08
C SER A 221 -12.18 -21.33 19.07
N TYR A 222 -12.84 -22.47 19.27
CA TYR A 222 -13.94 -22.61 20.22
C TYR A 222 -13.43 -23.13 21.57
N TYR A 223 -13.83 -22.46 22.65
CA TYR A 223 -13.52 -22.81 24.03
C TYR A 223 -14.79 -23.32 24.71
N SER A 224 -14.77 -24.60 25.09
CA SER A 224 -15.91 -25.25 25.74
C SER A 224 -16.34 -24.50 27.01
N GLY A 225 -17.63 -24.19 27.11
CA GLY A 225 -18.20 -23.44 28.24
C GLY A 225 -17.97 -21.93 28.19
N GLN A 226 -17.33 -21.39 27.15
CA GLN A 226 -17.08 -19.95 27.02
C GLN A 226 -17.59 -19.40 25.68
N GLY A 227 -17.05 -19.89 24.56
CA GLY A 227 -17.39 -19.37 23.23
C GLY A 227 -16.18 -19.33 22.28
N TYR A 228 -16.29 -18.54 21.22
CA TYR A 228 -15.19 -18.34 20.28
C TYR A 228 -14.19 -17.29 20.76
N ARG A 229 -12.90 -17.59 20.56
CA ARG A 229 -11.83 -16.60 20.48
C ARG A 229 -11.48 -16.41 19.01
N TYR A 230 -11.40 -15.17 18.59
CA TYR A 230 -10.97 -14.75 17.26
C TYR A 230 -9.54 -14.24 17.34
N PHE A 231 -8.71 -14.64 16.39
CA PHE A 231 -7.33 -14.17 16.24
C PHE A 231 -7.30 -13.31 14.98
N VAL A 232 -7.20 -12.00 15.16
CA VAL A 232 -7.15 -11.05 14.07
C VAL A 232 -5.69 -10.75 13.73
N TYR A 233 -5.31 -10.97 12.48
CA TYR A 233 -3.97 -10.74 11.95
C TYR A 233 -4.01 -9.48 11.11
N PRO A 234 -3.51 -8.33 11.61
CA PRO A 234 -3.45 -7.12 10.81
C PRO A 234 -2.37 -7.25 9.74
N SER A 235 -2.62 -6.65 8.57
CA SER A 235 -1.60 -6.45 7.55
C SER A 235 -0.45 -5.61 8.08
N TRP A 236 0.69 -5.61 7.39
CA TRP A 236 1.80 -4.72 7.76
C TRP A 236 1.32 -3.27 7.85
N TRP A 237 0.55 -2.83 6.86
CA TRP A 237 -0.08 -1.52 6.84
C TRP A 237 -1.04 -1.28 7.99
N GLY A 238 -1.99 -2.19 8.21
CA GLY A 238 -2.93 -2.10 9.33
C GLY A 238 -2.24 -2.06 10.70
N ARG A 239 -1.02 -2.62 10.79
CA ARG A 239 -0.21 -2.65 12.00
C ARG A 239 0.57 -1.37 12.25
N VAL A 240 1.24 -0.80 11.26
CA VAL A 240 2.21 0.30 11.50
C VAL A 240 1.90 1.59 10.77
N GLY A 241 1.22 1.54 9.63
CA GLY A 241 1.12 2.70 8.76
C GLY A 241 -0.25 3.37 8.77
N ALA A 242 -1.34 2.58 8.79
CA ALA A 242 -2.70 3.11 8.83
C ALA A 242 -2.89 3.99 10.07
N GLY A 243 -3.55 5.14 9.95
CA GLY A 243 -3.78 6.06 11.06
C GLY A 243 -5.07 5.74 11.85
N ALA A 244 -5.54 6.69 12.66
CA ALA A 244 -6.69 6.46 13.54
C ALA A 244 -8.02 6.40 12.78
N LEU A 245 -8.12 7.05 11.62
CA LEU A 245 -9.33 7.03 10.78
C LEU A 245 -9.60 5.63 10.21
N ALA A 246 -8.55 4.83 10.03
CA ALA A 246 -8.65 3.46 9.53
C ALA A 246 -9.24 2.47 10.56
N ARG A 247 -9.44 2.87 11.83
CA ARG A 247 -9.92 1.98 12.88
C ARG A 247 -11.29 1.34 12.57
N TRP A 248 -12.25 2.15 12.13
CA TRP A 248 -13.60 1.64 11.80
C TRP A 248 -13.58 0.76 10.56
N ALA A 249 -12.80 1.17 9.57
CA ALA A 249 -12.49 0.44 8.35
C ALA A 249 -11.89 -0.94 8.64
N ALA A 250 -10.85 -1.00 9.48
CA ALA A 250 -10.19 -2.23 9.88
C ALA A 250 -11.13 -3.16 10.66
N TRP A 251 -12.05 -2.62 11.46
CA TRP A 251 -13.08 -3.44 12.11
C TRP A 251 -14.07 -4.02 11.11
N SER A 252 -14.50 -3.22 10.13
CA SER A 252 -15.37 -3.67 9.04
C SER A 252 -14.75 -4.84 8.28
N GLU A 253 -13.46 -4.74 7.96
CA GLU A 253 -12.69 -5.79 7.30
C GLU A 253 -12.56 -7.03 8.20
N ALA A 254 -12.19 -6.87 9.48
CA ALA A 254 -12.04 -8.00 10.40
C ALA A 254 -13.36 -8.80 10.56
N LYS A 255 -14.50 -8.11 10.70
CA LYS A 255 -15.79 -8.78 10.90
C LYS A 255 -16.36 -9.41 9.62
N SER A 256 -15.85 -9.07 8.43
CA SER A 256 -16.28 -9.68 7.18
C SER A 256 -15.90 -11.18 7.12
N TYR A 257 -14.75 -11.56 7.71
CA TYR A 257 -14.32 -12.96 7.83
C TYR A 257 -15.31 -13.80 8.65
N TYR A 258 -15.86 -13.23 9.72
CA TYR A 258 -16.88 -13.86 10.55
C TYR A 258 -17.90 -12.85 11.05
N TYR A 259 -19.04 -12.73 10.35
CA TYR A 259 -20.10 -11.79 10.74
C TYR A 259 -20.60 -11.95 12.18
N ALA A 260 -20.45 -13.14 12.79
CA ALA A 260 -20.74 -13.38 14.21
C ALA A 260 -19.91 -12.53 15.19
N MET A 261 -18.82 -11.89 14.72
CA MET A 261 -17.99 -10.94 15.46
C MET A 261 -18.67 -9.58 15.65
N ASP A 262 -19.71 -9.25 14.89
CA ASP A 262 -20.39 -7.95 14.94
C ASP A 262 -21.18 -7.78 16.25
N ARG A 263 -20.44 -7.55 17.34
CA ARG A 263 -20.92 -7.42 18.71
C ARG A 263 -20.18 -6.28 19.41
N PRO A 264 -20.85 -5.50 20.28
CA PRO A 264 -20.22 -4.37 20.95
C PRO A 264 -18.96 -4.75 21.76
N ASN A 265 -19.03 -5.84 22.54
CA ASN A 265 -17.89 -6.30 23.35
C ASN A 265 -16.65 -6.65 22.53
N LEU A 266 -16.81 -7.24 21.34
CA LEU A 266 -15.71 -7.58 20.44
C LEU A 266 -15.20 -6.35 19.70
N THR A 267 -16.08 -5.41 19.37
CA THR A 267 -15.74 -4.14 18.74
C THR A 267 -14.81 -3.32 19.64
N ASP A 268 -15.13 -3.18 20.92
CA ASP A 268 -14.30 -2.43 21.87
C ASP A 268 -12.96 -3.11 22.14
N GLN A 269 -12.91 -4.45 22.21
CA GLN A 269 -11.65 -5.20 22.27
C GLN A 269 -10.79 -4.93 21.03
N PHE A 270 -11.39 -4.95 19.83
CA PHE A 270 -10.68 -4.69 18.59
C PHE A 270 -10.13 -3.25 18.54
N TYR A 271 -10.95 -2.25 18.86
CA TYR A 271 -10.51 -0.84 18.90
C TYR A 271 -9.36 -0.63 19.88
N CYS A 272 -9.39 -1.29 21.04
CA CYS A 272 -8.31 -1.19 22.01
C CYS A 272 -7.00 -1.76 21.45
N HIS A 273 -7.09 -2.90 20.75
CA HIS A 273 -5.93 -3.50 20.08
C HIS A 273 -5.42 -2.66 18.92
N PHE A 274 -6.30 -2.14 18.08
CA PHE A 274 -5.95 -1.28 16.96
C PHE A 274 -5.28 -0.01 17.49
N ASP A 275 -5.91 0.72 18.41
CA ASP A 275 -5.38 1.98 18.96
C ASP A 275 -4.05 1.78 19.72
N GLY A 276 -3.87 0.63 20.37
CA GLY A 276 -2.63 0.24 21.07
C GLY A 276 -1.58 -0.46 20.19
N ARG A 277 -1.82 -0.66 18.89
CA ARG A 277 -1.03 -1.56 18.04
C ARG A 277 0.46 -1.28 18.02
N LEU A 278 0.86 0.00 18.02
CA LEU A 278 2.28 0.40 18.00
C LEU A 278 3.02 -0.04 19.28
N ALA A 279 2.34 -0.04 20.42
CA ALA A 279 2.90 -0.54 21.69
C ALA A 279 2.95 -2.08 21.75
N THR A 280 2.21 -2.76 20.88
CA THR A 280 2.14 -4.23 20.82
C THR A 280 2.62 -4.81 19.48
N PHE A 281 3.48 -4.07 18.76
CA PHE A 281 3.84 -4.38 17.37
C PHE A 281 4.34 -5.83 17.17
N ALA A 282 5.03 -6.39 18.17
CA ALA A 282 5.58 -7.76 18.14
C ALA A 282 4.52 -8.87 18.33
N LYS A 283 3.27 -8.55 18.67
CA LYS A 283 2.20 -9.57 18.81
C LYS A 283 1.70 -9.98 17.43
N GLY A 284 1.78 -11.26 17.11
CA GLY A 284 1.32 -11.79 15.81
C GLY A 284 -0.17 -11.55 15.54
N SER A 285 -1.02 -11.66 16.55
CA SER A 285 -2.47 -11.44 16.43
C SER A 285 -3.05 -10.59 17.57
N TRP A 286 -4.21 -10.00 17.31
CA TRP A 286 -5.11 -9.42 18.31
C TRP A 286 -6.20 -10.42 18.65
N ASN A 287 -6.33 -10.78 19.92
CA ASN A 287 -7.23 -11.85 20.33
C ASN A 287 -8.52 -11.25 20.89
N LEU A 288 -9.65 -11.57 20.28
CA LEU A 288 -10.97 -11.07 20.68
C LEU A 288 -11.82 -12.22 21.19
N GLU A 289 -12.40 -12.07 22.38
CA GLU A 289 -12.96 -13.18 23.13
C GLU A 289 -14.44 -12.93 23.38
N SER A 290 -15.29 -13.79 22.80
CA SER A 290 -16.74 -13.56 22.77
C SER A 290 -17.41 -13.66 24.15
N TRP A 291 -16.76 -14.28 25.12
CA TRP A 291 -17.25 -14.42 26.49
C TRP A 291 -16.88 -13.24 27.41
N ARG A 292 -16.10 -12.27 26.93
CA ARG A 292 -15.79 -11.06 27.71
C ARG A 292 -17.03 -10.19 27.85
N PRO A 293 -17.22 -9.55 29.02
CA PRO A 293 -18.40 -8.73 29.24
C PRO A 293 -18.42 -7.55 28.27
N ASP A 294 -19.64 -7.14 27.91
CA ASP A 294 -19.86 -5.89 27.19
C ASP A 294 -19.76 -4.73 28.16
N VAL A 295 -18.61 -4.06 28.17
CA VAL A 295 -18.31 -2.89 29.00
C VAL A 295 -17.91 -1.74 28.08
N SER A 296 -18.01 -0.51 28.56
CA SER A 296 -17.60 0.65 27.77
C SER A 296 -16.14 0.56 27.31
N TYR A 297 -15.84 1.13 26.15
CA TYR A 297 -14.46 1.26 25.64
C TYR A 297 -13.43 1.73 26.67
N ALA A 298 -13.78 2.71 27.51
CA ALA A 298 -12.90 3.19 28.58
C ALA A 298 -12.55 2.11 29.62
N ALA A 299 -13.51 1.24 29.95
CA ALA A 299 -13.29 0.09 30.84
C ALA A 299 -12.47 -1.01 30.14
N THR A 300 -12.69 -1.23 28.84
CA THR A 300 -11.87 -2.14 28.01
C THR A 300 -10.41 -1.71 27.98
N LEU A 301 -10.14 -0.40 27.78
CA LEU A 301 -8.81 0.18 27.86
C LEU A 301 -8.18 0.01 29.26
N ALA A 302 -8.93 0.30 30.31
CA ALA A 302 -8.47 0.14 31.69
C ALA A 302 -8.10 -1.33 32.04
N ALA A 303 -8.74 -2.29 31.38
CA ALA A 303 -8.47 -3.72 31.51
C ALA A 303 -7.39 -4.24 30.54
N GLY A 304 -6.68 -3.37 29.80
CA GLY A 304 -5.64 -3.78 28.86
C GLY A 304 -6.18 -4.56 27.66
N CYS A 305 -7.32 -4.12 27.12
CA CYS A 305 -8.07 -4.74 26.02
C CYS A 305 -8.75 -6.07 26.37
N ASN A 306 -8.78 -6.46 27.65
CA ASN A 306 -9.28 -7.76 28.08
C ASN A 306 -10.18 -7.69 29.32
N PRO A 307 -11.38 -7.10 29.21
CA PRO A 307 -12.28 -6.85 30.34
C PRO A 307 -12.89 -8.14 30.95
#